data_AF-A0A1H8RGG8-F1
#
_entry.id   AF-A0A1H8RGG8-F1
#
_cell.length_a   1.000
_cell.length_b   1.000
_cell.length_c   1.000
_cell.angle_alpha   90.00
_cell.angle_beta   90.00
_cell.angle_gamma   90.00
#
_symmetry.space_group_name_H-M   'P 1'
#
loop_
_entity.id
_entity.type
_entity.pdbx_description
1 polymer ?
#
loop_
_entity_poly.entity_id
_entity_poly.type
_entity_poly.pdbx_seq_one_letter_code
_entity_poly.pdbx_strand_id
1 'polypeptide(L)'
;MVRVAHATVVQRLVLLGIVFWFGAYASTLLADTASIMICEEDDAVGSARFEAPYYGVDGSRQRLLLADETGAAPEGCVRQTLPGIAVDQVLWAGPAEPDLPDEDLYSLTLQGRFDGDAVTVSEVISNIPLASPERSYLPFNESVVRDFEPRAFGVDERVRVEADNTLRCEAGSRVAGVLFRSGRRWLASSPMQLVVEARGSGAFEVAIGDSRRDDEETPLTLGTLAVDDTEPQTFRFPVPGNDRNWSSLTVVCPAESAALRIDDIRMEPREREQEAPRGAWFWSPGFWQDRPETLWAAAEEQGLDELYVSVPTSAGGVESPEALARFLADASERGLAVWAVVGDPHDVLEQSWPALRARMKAFRQFNETSEAGARLAGVQLDIEPYLLPGFAQNHDLWRERWVDTVAVAQDALDGAMPVDLVVPSWWGIHPRWGEKLFAALDWSGVRMTVMNYHTDPERLRHDAEPFLSWGENHGHRIRMALEAGSLPDETQRRYVRSDDDTGRLWLVSVDQTPVLLLLAEPAAGLPGRAFSYSGAVNIPASRYTFDGDLDHLSVVAAALEPYWLGWSAFGGLSIHGLDETRSNGAH
;
A
#
# COMPACT_ATOMS: atom_id res chain seq x y z
N MET A 1 23.52 -45.18 85.59
CA MET A 1 24.19 -45.16 86.91
C MET A 1 25.66 -45.41 86.63
N VAL A 2 26.64 -44.53 86.82
CA VAL A 2 26.81 -43.33 87.65
C VAL A 2 27.73 -42.37 86.87
N ARG A 3 27.39 -41.07 86.87
CA ARG A 3 28.29 -39.96 86.51
C ARG A 3 29.01 -39.47 87.77
N VAL A 4 30.32 -39.24 87.67
CA VAL A 4 31.13 -38.28 88.45
C VAL A 4 32.20 -37.79 87.45
N ALA A 5 32.28 -36.58 86.91
CA ALA A 5 32.16 -35.18 87.35
C ALA A 5 33.53 -34.52 87.67
N HIS A 6 33.78 -33.39 86.99
CA HIS A 6 34.72 -32.27 87.27
C HIS A 6 36.24 -32.55 87.14
N ALA A 7 37.13 -31.64 86.73
CA ALA A 7 37.16 -30.20 86.39
C ALA A 7 38.57 -29.92 85.78
N THR A 8 38.72 -29.19 84.66
CA THR A 8 39.11 -27.76 84.55
C THR A 8 40.63 -27.46 84.44
N VAL A 9 41.05 -27.16 83.18
CA VAL A 9 41.90 -26.03 82.68
C VAL A 9 43.39 -25.90 83.11
N VAL A 10 44.32 -25.86 82.13
CA VAL A 10 45.15 -24.69 81.68
C VAL A 10 46.21 -25.11 80.61
N GLN A 11 46.12 -24.41 79.46
CA GLN A 11 47.10 -23.97 78.42
C GLN A 11 48.58 -24.44 78.37
N ARG A 12 49.06 -24.77 77.15
CA ARG A 12 49.93 -23.98 76.22
C ARG A 12 50.59 -24.92 75.18
N LEU A 13 50.32 -24.74 73.87
CA LEU A 13 51.03 -23.91 72.87
C LEU A 13 52.26 -24.59 72.23
N VAL A 14 52.13 -25.00 70.96
CA VAL A 14 53.24 -25.08 70.00
C VAL A 14 52.72 -24.61 68.63
N LEU A 15 53.46 -23.68 68.04
CA LEU A 15 53.24 -23.01 66.75
C LEU A 15 53.36 -23.98 65.56
N LEU A 16 52.53 -23.76 64.54
CA LEU A 16 52.92 -23.89 63.15
C LEU A 16 52.22 -22.80 62.34
N GLY A 17 53.02 -21.96 61.70
CA GLY A 17 52.57 -20.84 60.89
C GLY A 17 52.12 -21.30 59.50
N ILE A 18 50.96 -20.78 59.09
CA ILE A 18 50.59 -20.62 57.68
C ILE A 18 50.06 -19.19 57.53
N VAL A 19 50.63 -18.50 56.56
CA VAL A 19 50.37 -17.11 56.18
C VAL A 19 48.94 -17.00 55.66
N PHE A 20 48.12 -16.16 56.29
CA PHE A 20 46.83 -15.75 55.73
C PHE A 20 47.07 -14.71 54.63
N TRP A 21 46.79 -15.07 53.39
CA TRP A 21 46.71 -14.17 52.26
C TRP A 21 45.33 -13.50 52.29
N PHE A 22 45.31 -12.17 52.49
CA PHE A 22 44.12 -11.36 52.24
C PHE A 22 43.94 -11.25 50.72
N GLY A 23 43.07 -12.09 50.16
CA GLY A 23 42.59 -11.97 48.78
C GLY A 23 41.10 -11.69 48.80
N ALA A 24 40.71 -10.43 48.61
CA ALA A 24 39.34 -10.06 48.35
C ALA A 24 38.93 -10.64 46.97
N TYR A 25 38.26 -11.79 46.96
CA TYR A 25 37.46 -12.20 45.80
C TYR A 25 36.11 -11.48 45.86
N ALA A 26 36.14 -10.19 45.53
CA ALA A 26 35.00 -9.60 44.84
C ALA A 26 35.15 -10.05 43.38
N SER A 27 34.63 -11.23 43.06
CA SER A 27 34.22 -11.52 41.69
C SER A 27 33.01 -10.63 41.44
N THR A 28 33.25 -9.37 41.06
CA THR A 28 32.32 -8.63 40.22
C THR A 28 32.06 -9.53 39.03
N LEU A 29 30.90 -10.19 39.01
CA LEU A 29 30.20 -10.46 37.77
C LEU A 29 30.11 -9.10 37.08
N LEU A 30 31.07 -8.82 36.18
CA LEU A 30 30.82 -7.85 35.13
C LEU A 30 29.58 -8.41 34.46
N ALA A 31 28.45 -7.71 34.58
CA ALA A 31 27.29 -8.03 33.77
C ALA A 31 27.81 -8.12 32.32
N ASP A 32 27.49 -9.20 31.63
CA ASP A 32 27.79 -9.30 30.21
C ASP A 32 27.08 -8.11 29.55
N THR A 33 27.81 -7.05 29.23
CA THR A 33 27.25 -5.84 28.63
C THR A 33 27.20 -6.06 27.13
N ALA A 34 26.05 -5.80 26.52
CA ALA A 34 25.88 -5.84 25.09
C ALA A 34 26.43 -4.55 24.47
N SER A 35 26.96 -4.67 23.26
CA SER A 35 27.30 -3.55 22.41
C SER A 35 26.60 -3.72 21.07
N ILE A 36 26.00 -2.64 20.60
CA ILE A 36 25.50 -2.54 19.24
C ILE A 36 26.53 -1.79 18.39
N MET A 37 26.78 -2.27 17.19
CA MET A 37 27.77 -1.70 16.29
C MET A 37 27.20 -1.56 14.88
N ILE A 38 27.62 -0.52 14.18
CA ILE A 38 27.40 -0.33 12.75
C ILE A 38 28.75 -0.42 12.06
N CYS A 39 28.84 -1.28 11.05
CA CYS A 39 30.04 -1.51 10.25
C CYS A 39 29.73 -1.42 8.77
N GLU A 40 30.73 -1.15 7.95
CA GLU A 40 30.60 -1.29 6.49
C GLU A 40 30.52 -2.79 6.11
N GLU A 41 29.95 -3.12 4.95
CA GLU A 41 29.77 -4.51 4.50
C GLU A 41 31.10 -5.29 4.36
N ASP A 42 32.18 -4.62 3.96
CA ASP A 42 33.47 -5.25 3.68
C ASP A 42 34.34 -5.52 4.92
N ASP A 43 33.94 -5.04 6.10
CA ASP A 43 34.73 -5.18 7.32
C ASP A 43 34.74 -6.63 7.84
N ALA A 44 35.86 -7.10 8.40
CA ALA A 44 35.91 -8.44 8.98
C ALA A 44 35.11 -8.47 10.30
N VAL A 45 33.97 -9.17 10.31
CA VAL A 45 33.13 -9.32 11.51
C VAL A 45 33.65 -10.47 12.37
N GLY A 46 33.89 -10.17 13.65
CA GLY A 46 34.22 -11.17 14.67
C GLY A 46 33.02 -12.06 15.03
N SER A 47 33.03 -12.66 16.22
CA SER A 47 31.90 -13.46 16.71
C SER A 47 30.73 -12.57 17.17
N ALA A 48 29.99 -11.98 16.24
CA ALA A 48 28.71 -11.34 16.53
C ALA A 48 27.64 -12.40 16.83
N ARG A 49 26.77 -12.14 17.81
CA ARG A 49 25.62 -13.00 18.13
C ARG A 49 24.45 -12.74 17.19
N PHE A 50 24.33 -11.50 16.72
CA PHE A 50 23.35 -11.05 15.75
C PHE A 50 24.06 -10.16 14.74
N GLU A 51 23.74 -10.35 13.47
CA GLU A 51 24.22 -9.58 12.34
C GLU A 51 23.04 -9.41 11.38
N ALA A 52 22.71 -8.16 11.04
CA ALA A 52 21.68 -7.84 10.07
C ALA A 52 22.20 -6.81 9.07
N PRO A 53 22.18 -7.11 7.75
CA PRO A 53 22.51 -6.12 6.74
C PRO A 53 21.41 -5.07 6.64
N TYR A 54 21.78 -3.82 6.36
CA TYR A 54 20.85 -2.76 6.02
C TYR A 54 21.53 -1.71 5.13
N TYR A 55 20.73 -0.80 4.57
CA TYR A 55 21.21 0.32 3.78
C TYR A 55 21.15 1.61 4.60
N GLY A 56 22.27 2.32 4.67
CA GLY A 56 22.39 3.61 5.37
C GLY A 56 21.62 4.73 4.68
N VAL A 57 21.68 5.93 5.27
CA VAL A 57 21.00 7.14 4.76
C VAL A 57 21.48 7.58 3.38
N ASP A 58 22.71 7.24 3.01
CA ASP A 58 23.31 7.48 1.69
C ASP A 58 23.16 6.28 0.74
N GLY A 59 22.51 5.21 1.21
CA GLY A 59 22.32 3.96 0.48
C GLY A 59 23.55 3.08 0.40
N SER A 60 24.59 3.34 1.18
CA SER A 60 25.70 2.42 1.42
C SER A 60 25.20 1.16 2.13
N ARG A 61 25.84 0.01 1.86
CA ARG A 61 25.54 -1.24 2.54
C ARG A 61 26.30 -1.31 3.85
N GLN A 62 25.54 -1.44 4.94
CA GLN A 62 26.06 -1.49 6.30
C GLN A 62 25.53 -2.74 7.01
N ARG A 63 26.11 -3.03 8.16
CA ARG A 63 25.69 -4.13 9.02
C ARG A 63 25.49 -3.66 10.44
N LEU A 64 24.36 -4.07 11.01
CA LEU A 64 24.06 -3.92 12.41
C LEU A 64 24.51 -5.17 13.14
N LEU A 65 25.44 -5.02 14.08
CA LEU A 65 25.98 -6.12 14.87
C LEU A 65 25.60 -5.98 16.33
N LEU A 66 25.27 -7.10 16.96
CA LEU A 66 25.14 -7.20 18.41
C LEU A 66 26.16 -8.22 18.95
N ALA A 67 26.97 -7.80 19.91
CA ALA A 67 28.01 -8.63 20.52
C ALA A 67 28.23 -8.29 22.00
N ASP A 68 28.83 -9.24 22.73
CA ASP A 68 29.29 -9.00 24.10
C ASP A 68 30.46 -8.00 24.12
N GLU A 69 30.53 -7.13 25.13
CA GLU A 69 31.49 -6.01 25.27
C GLU A 69 32.97 -6.45 25.26
N THR A 70 33.26 -7.73 25.47
CA THR A 70 34.61 -8.25 25.75
C THR A 70 35.65 -8.15 24.63
N GLY A 71 35.31 -7.65 23.43
CA GLY A 71 36.22 -7.45 22.29
C GLY A 71 36.38 -5.99 21.85
N ALA A 72 37.54 -5.63 21.29
CA ALA A 72 37.67 -4.38 20.53
C ALA A 72 36.65 -4.35 19.38
N ALA A 73 36.08 -3.19 19.07
CA ALA A 73 35.24 -3.06 17.88
C ALA A 73 36.09 -3.43 16.66
N PRO A 74 35.52 -4.16 15.67
CA PRO A 74 36.23 -4.31 14.41
C PRO A 74 36.62 -2.92 13.86
N GLU A 75 37.79 -2.84 13.24
CA GLU A 75 38.29 -1.59 12.67
C GLU A 75 37.27 -1.06 11.64
N GLY A 76 36.90 0.22 11.73
CA GLY A 76 35.86 0.83 10.88
C GLY A 76 34.46 0.87 11.50
N CYS A 77 34.17 0.04 12.50
CA CYS A 77 32.85 0.00 13.12
C CYS A 77 32.63 1.11 14.16
N VAL A 78 31.45 1.73 14.12
CA VAL A 78 30.98 2.62 15.19
C VAL A 78 30.22 1.81 16.24
N ARG A 79 30.48 2.06 17.53
CA ARG A 79 29.95 1.28 18.66
C ARG A 79 29.14 2.13 19.62
N GLN A 80 28.03 1.59 20.10
CA GLN A 80 27.27 2.06 21.25
C GLN A 80 27.14 0.93 22.29
N THR A 81 27.66 1.15 23.50
CA THR A 81 27.51 0.20 24.62
C THR A 81 26.10 0.31 25.21
N LEU A 82 25.54 -0.81 25.67
CA LEU A 82 24.24 -0.92 26.32
C LEU A 82 24.43 -1.37 27.79
N PRO A 83 24.71 -0.44 28.73
CA PRO A 83 25.09 -0.78 30.08
C PRO A 83 24.05 -1.66 30.79
N GLY A 84 24.49 -2.79 31.36
CA GLY A 84 23.63 -3.66 32.15
C GLY A 84 22.64 -4.51 31.35
N ILE A 85 22.76 -4.53 30.02
CA ILE A 85 21.98 -5.41 29.13
C ILE A 85 22.87 -6.53 28.65
N ALA A 86 22.47 -7.78 28.83
CA ALA A 86 23.11 -8.91 28.20
C ALA A 86 22.62 -9.13 26.76
N VAL A 87 23.47 -9.69 25.91
CA VAL A 87 23.18 -9.89 24.48
C VAL A 87 21.93 -10.73 24.24
N ASP A 88 21.66 -11.70 25.11
CA ASP A 88 20.49 -12.58 25.08
C ASP A 88 19.19 -11.90 25.52
N GLN A 89 19.29 -10.71 26.12
CA GLN A 89 18.12 -9.89 26.45
C GLN A 89 17.62 -9.06 25.27
N VAL A 90 18.38 -8.94 24.18
CA VAL A 90 17.95 -8.23 22.98
C VAL A 90 17.22 -9.22 22.06
N LEU A 91 15.91 -9.03 21.90
CA LEU A 91 15.06 -9.87 21.05
C LEU A 91 15.13 -9.47 19.58
N TRP A 92 15.31 -8.18 19.30
CA TRP A 92 15.37 -7.65 17.94
C TRP A 92 16.07 -6.28 17.93
N ALA A 93 16.77 -5.99 16.84
CA ALA A 93 17.38 -4.71 16.57
C ALA A 93 17.21 -4.34 15.09
N GLY A 94 16.91 -3.08 14.80
CA GLY A 94 16.77 -2.60 13.43
C GLY A 94 16.85 -1.09 13.29
N PRO A 95 17.27 -0.57 12.12
CA PRO A 95 17.40 0.86 11.89
C PRO A 95 16.03 1.55 11.95
N ALA A 96 15.98 2.77 12.49
CA ALA A 96 14.76 3.57 12.61
C ALA A 96 14.85 4.84 11.76
N GLU A 97 13.73 5.41 11.32
CA GLU A 97 13.74 6.62 10.50
C GLU A 97 14.56 7.77 11.17
N PRO A 98 15.50 8.41 10.44
CA PRO A 98 16.39 9.45 11.00
C PRO A 98 15.65 10.67 11.55
N ASP A 99 14.57 11.06 10.88
CA ASP A 99 13.86 12.32 11.12
C ASP A 99 12.60 12.14 12.00
N LEU A 100 12.57 11.15 12.90
CA LEU A 100 11.42 10.95 13.79
C LEU A 100 11.22 12.19 14.69
N PRO A 101 10.12 12.96 14.55
CA PRO A 101 9.93 14.24 15.23
C PRO A 101 9.94 14.09 16.75
N ASP A 102 10.81 14.83 17.43
CA ASP A 102 11.13 14.62 18.85
C ASP A 102 9.99 15.04 19.80
N GLU A 103 9.18 16.03 19.39
CA GLU A 103 8.02 16.50 20.18
C GLU A 103 6.78 15.60 20.00
N ASP A 104 6.67 14.87 18.88
CA ASP A 104 5.46 14.11 18.51
C ASP A 104 5.60 12.59 18.61
N LEU A 105 6.82 12.06 18.83
CA LEU A 105 7.05 10.61 18.95
C LEU A 105 6.62 10.07 20.33
N TYR A 106 5.30 10.07 20.57
CA TYR A 106 4.71 9.56 21.82
C TYR A 106 4.52 8.05 21.82
N SER A 107 4.41 7.42 20.65
CA SER A 107 4.27 5.97 20.55
C SER A 107 4.80 5.41 19.24
N LEU A 108 5.29 4.17 19.34
CA LEU A 108 5.76 3.36 18.22
C LEU A 108 4.98 2.04 18.22
N THR A 109 4.65 1.53 17.04
CA THR A 109 4.09 0.19 16.89
C THR A 109 5.05 -0.67 16.09
N LEU A 110 5.35 -1.86 16.59
CA LEU A 110 6.08 -2.87 15.84
C LEU A 110 5.08 -3.91 15.35
N GLN A 111 5.07 -4.17 14.05
CA GLN A 111 4.29 -5.24 13.45
C GLN A 111 5.20 -6.40 13.05
N GLY A 112 4.70 -7.62 13.21
CA GLY A 112 5.37 -8.83 12.77
C GLY A 112 5.04 -10.01 13.67
N ARG A 113 5.98 -10.94 13.80
CA ARG A 113 5.84 -12.14 14.62
C ARG A 113 6.62 -12.02 15.91
N PHE A 114 5.96 -12.34 17.01
CA PHE A 114 6.53 -12.22 18.35
C PHE A 114 6.30 -13.48 19.20
N ASP A 115 6.22 -14.64 18.54
CA ASP A 115 6.06 -15.97 19.13
C ASP A 115 7.42 -16.64 19.41
N GLY A 116 7.67 -17.01 20.67
CA GLY A 116 8.92 -17.68 21.07
C GLY A 116 10.14 -16.76 21.10
N ASP A 117 11.33 -17.33 20.90
CA ASP A 117 12.62 -16.63 20.95
C ASP A 117 12.97 -15.91 19.62
N ALA A 118 12.18 -16.11 18.57
CA ALA A 118 12.42 -15.56 17.24
C ALA A 118 11.44 -14.41 16.94
N VAL A 119 11.81 -13.19 17.33
CA VAL A 119 11.05 -11.99 16.94
C VAL A 119 11.44 -11.56 15.54
N THR A 120 10.44 -11.40 14.66
CA THR A 120 10.60 -10.74 13.36
C THR A 120 9.71 -9.52 13.31
N VAL A 121 10.30 -8.38 12.96
CA VAL A 121 9.55 -7.14 12.73
C VAL A 121 9.47 -6.93 11.22
N SER A 122 8.26 -6.97 10.67
CA SER A 122 7.97 -6.68 9.27
C SER A 122 7.82 -5.18 9.03
N GLU A 123 7.29 -4.44 10.01
CA GLU A 123 7.05 -3.01 9.88
C GLU A 123 7.24 -2.26 11.21
N VAL A 124 7.79 -1.05 11.12
CA VAL A 124 7.83 -0.08 12.21
C VAL A 124 6.90 1.08 11.86
N ILE A 125 5.84 1.25 12.63
CA ILE A 125 4.82 2.28 12.40
C ILE A 125 5.03 3.39 13.42
N SER A 126 5.48 4.55 12.94
CA SER A 126 5.43 5.81 13.69
C SER A 126 4.00 6.34 13.59
N ASN A 127 3.34 6.63 14.73
CA ASN A 127 1.96 7.15 14.74
C ASN A 127 1.91 8.64 14.33
N ILE A 128 2.48 8.98 13.18
CA ILE A 128 2.21 10.23 12.49
C ILE A 128 0.84 10.04 11.85
N PRO A 129 -0.19 10.84 12.21
CA PRO A 129 -1.46 10.77 11.53
C PRO A 129 -1.23 11.10 10.06
N LEU A 130 -1.23 10.07 9.20
CA LEU A 130 -1.49 10.30 7.78
C LEU A 130 -2.92 10.84 7.74
N ALA A 131 -3.05 12.13 7.45
CA ALA A 131 -4.35 12.73 7.24
C ALA A 131 -5.06 11.85 6.20
N SER A 132 -6.17 11.21 6.58
CA SER A 132 -7.03 10.58 5.59
C SER A 132 -7.42 11.69 4.61
N PRO A 133 -7.02 11.61 3.33
CA PRO A 133 -7.48 12.62 2.39
C PRO A 133 -9.00 12.57 2.42
N GLU A 134 -9.66 13.70 2.67
CA GLU A 134 -11.10 13.79 2.49
C GLU A 134 -11.41 13.37 1.05
N ARG A 135 -12.42 12.51 0.86
CA ARG A 135 -12.85 12.06 -0.48
C ARG A 135 -13.06 13.30 -1.35
N SER A 136 -12.30 13.42 -2.42
CA SER A 136 -12.28 14.64 -3.24
C SER A 136 -13.49 14.72 -4.18
N TYR A 137 -14.16 13.59 -4.38
CA TYR A 137 -15.25 13.42 -5.33
C TYR A 137 -16.54 12.91 -4.65
N LEU A 138 -17.67 13.16 -5.31
CA LEU A 138 -18.93 12.50 -5.00
C LEU A 138 -18.84 10.99 -5.29
N PRO A 139 -19.35 10.12 -4.41
CA PRO A 139 -19.36 8.68 -4.64
C PRO A 139 -20.28 8.30 -5.79
N PHE A 140 -19.96 7.20 -6.47
CA PHE A 140 -20.80 6.62 -7.52
C PHE A 140 -21.75 5.58 -6.96
N ASN A 141 -22.91 5.44 -7.59
CA ASN A 141 -23.95 4.47 -7.23
C ASN A 141 -24.44 4.59 -5.77
N GLU A 142 -24.09 5.69 -5.09
CA GLU A 142 -24.48 6.03 -3.73
C GLU A 142 -25.33 7.30 -3.72
N SER A 143 -26.23 7.40 -2.75
CA SER A 143 -27.04 8.60 -2.57
C SER A 143 -26.17 9.78 -2.13
N VAL A 144 -26.17 10.83 -2.93
CA VAL A 144 -25.46 12.09 -2.67
C VAL A 144 -26.41 13.22 -2.31
N VAL A 145 -27.70 12.93 -2.08
CA VAL A 145 -28.70 13.94 -1.74
C VAL A 145 -28.33 14.76 -0.49
N ARG A 146 -27.58 14.15 0.44
CA ARG A 146 -27.11 14.81 1.68
C ARG A 146 -25.85 15.65 1.48
N ASP A 147 -25.15 15.49 0.37
CA ASP A 147 -23.97 16.28 0.02
C ASP A 147 -24.32 17.62 -0.62
N PHE A 148 -25.58 17.77 -1.02
CA PHE A 148 -26.07 18.97 -1.65
C PHE A 148 -26.70 19.91 -0.62
N GLU A 149 -26.24 21.16 -0.64
CA GLU A 149 -26.90 22.26 0.07
C GLU A 149 -27.90 22.93 -0.89
N PRO A 150 -29.22 22.83 -0.62
CA PRO A 150 -30.22 23.47 -1.48
C PRO A 150 -30.29 24.97 -1.22
N ARG A 151 -30.25 25.75 -2.30
CA ARG A 151 -30.45 27.21 -2.29
C ARG A 151 -31.53 27.60 -3.29
N ALA A 152 -32.66 28.09 -2.79
CA ALA A 152 -33.71 28.64 -3.65
C ALA A 152 -33.23 29.92 -4.36
N PHE A 153 -33.65 30.12 -5.60
CA PHE A 153 -33.40 31.33 -6.38
C PHE A 153 -34.65 31.73 -7.20
N GLY A 154 -34.67 32.99 -7.65
CA GLY A 154 -35.74 33.55 -8.48
C GLY A 154 -36.30 34.86 -7.91
N VAL A 155 -36.95 35.65 -8.78
CA VAL A 155 -37.33 37.05 -8.49
C VAL A 155 -38.67 37.19 -7.75
N ASP A 156 -39.38 36.08 -7.52
CA ASP A 156 -40.74 36.05 -6.97
C ASP A 156 -40.86 35.33 -5.62
N GLU A 157 -39.77 34.80 -5.06
CA GLU A 157 -39.82 33.89 -3.89
C GLU A 157 -40.83 32.74 -4.04
N ARG A 158 -41.22 32.41 -5.28
CA ARG A 158 -42.23 31.38 -5.61
C ARG A 158 -41.76 29.95 -5.33
N VAL A 159 -40.59 29.78 -4.74
CA VAL A 159 -39.97 28.49 -4.48
C VAL A 159 -39.56 28.42 -3.03
N ARG A 160 -39.98 27.35 -2.35
CA ARG A 160 -39.55 27.04 -0.99
C ARG A 160 -39.02 25.62 -0.95
N VAL A 161 -37.91 25.44 -0.22
CA VAL A 161 -37.33 24.13 0.08
C VAL A 161 -37.67 23.80 1.51
N GLU A 162 -38.33 22.66 1.72
CA GLU A 162 -38.67 22.12 3.04
C GLU A 162 -37.55 21.18 3.52
N ALA A 163 -37.56 20.82 4.81
CA ALA A 163 -36.48 20.06 5.45
C ALA A 163 -36.27 18.64 4.91
N ASP A 164 -37.20 18.13 4.10
CA ASP A 164 -37.20 16.79 3.51
C ASP A 164 -36.90 16.81 2.01
N ASN A 165 -36.22 17.86 1.52
CA ASN A 165 -35.95 18.11 0.10
C ASN A 165 -37.23 18.22 -0.75
N THR A 166 -38.34 18.64 -0.13
CA THR A 166 -39.56 19.00 -0.88
C THR A 166 -39.47 20.43 -1.38
N LEU A 167 -39.56 20.58 -2.69
CA LEU A 167 -39.63 21.83 -3.42
C LEU A 167 -41.10 22.15 -3.66
N ARG A 168 -41.56 23.31 -3.19
CA ARG A 168 -42.87 23.84 -3.53
C ARG A 168 -42.73 25.03 -4.46
N CYS A 169 -43.33 24.91 -5.63
CA CYS A 169 -43.39 25.97 -6.62
C CYS A 169 -44.80 26.58 -6.65
N GLU A 170 -44.92 27.88 -6.41
CA GLU A 170 -46.13 28.64 -6.67
C GLU A 170 -46.20 29.00 -8.16
N ALA A 171 -47.42 29.20 -8.67
CA ALA A 171 -47.63 29.56 -10.07
C ALA A 171 -46.99 30.92 -10.40
N GLY A 172 -46.28 31.00 -11.53
CA GLY A 172 -45.61 32.22 -11.96
C GLY A 172 -44.77 32.03 -13.22
N SER A 173 -44.58 33.09 -14.01
CA SER A 173 -43.90 33.01 -15.31
C SER A 173 -42.43 33.43 -15.30
N ARG A 174 -41.93 34.04 -14.22
CA ARG A 174 -40.51 34.44 -14.09
C ARG A 174 -39.68 33.28 -13.58
N VAL A 175 -38.47 33.06 -14.08
CA VAL A 175 -37.60 31.92 -13.67
C VAL A 175 -37.39 31.88 -12.15
N ALA A 176 -37.52 30.69 -11.58
CA ALA A 176 -37.24 30.37 -10.19
C ALA A 176 -36.98 28.87 -10.05
N GLY A 177 -36.22 28.48 -9.04
CA GLY A 177 -35.84 27.09 -8.84
C GLY A 177 -34.97 26.91 -7.60
N VAL A 178 -34.28 25.77 -7.55
CA VAL A 178 -33.35 25.41 -6.49
C VAL A 178 -32.04 24.98 -7.10
N LEU A 179 -30.96 25.57 -6.60
CA LEU A 179 -29.60 25.16 -6.88
C LEU A 179 -29.13 24.27 -5.72
N PHE A 180 -28.81 23.03 -6.04
CA PHE A 180 -28.17 22.07 -5.15
C PHE A 180 -26.66 22.14 -5.42
N ARG A 181 -25.89 22.70 -4.47
CA ARG A 181 -24.43 22.79 -4.59
C ARG A 181 -23.76 21.73 -3.74
N SER A 182 -22.82 20.99 -4.31
CA SER A 182 -22.02 20.01 -3.58
C SER A 182 -20.71 20.66 -3.12
N GLY A 183 -20.30 20.39 -1.87
CA GLY A 183 -18.95 20.71 -1.41
C GLY A 183 -17.86 19.84 -2.05
N ARG A 184 -18.26 18.68 -2.59
CA ARG A 184 -17.40 17.70 -3.27
C ARG A 184 -17.50 17.84 -4.80
N ARG A 185 -16.41 17.56 -5.50
CA ARG A 185 -16.39 17.63 -6.98
C ARG A 185 -17.15 16.47 -7.59
N TRP A 186 -17.78 16.68 -8.74
CA TRP A 186 -18.30 15.58 -9.55
C TRP A 186 -17.13 15.04 -10.37
N LEU A 187 -17.03 13.73 -10.53
CA LEU A 187 -16.05 13.17 -11.44
C LEU A 187 -16.47 13.51 -12.87
N ALA A 188 -15.56 14.14 -13.63
CA ALA A 188 -15.82 14.67 -14.96
C ALA A 188 -15.71 13.61 -16.08
N SER A 189 -15.41 12.37 -15.71
CA SER A 189 -14.86 11.36 -16.60
C SER A 189 -15.64 10.07 -16.65
N SER A 190 -15.59 9.42 -17.81
CA SER A 190 -16.58 8.44 -18.28
C SER A 190 -17.95 9.07 -18.56
N PRO A 191 -18.70 8.60 -19.56
CA PRO A 191 -20.06 9.06 -19.77
C PRO A 191 -20.89 8.71 -18.52
N MET A 192 -21.15 9.70 -17.67
CA MET A 192 -21.96 9.52 -16.47
C MET A 192 -23.43 9.77 -16.76
N GLN A 193 -24.30 9.29 -15.88
CA GLN A 193 -25.69 9.69 -15.81
C GLN A 193 -26.03 10.15 -14.40
N LEU A 194 -26.75 11.25 -14.32
CA LEU A 194 -27.40 11.71 -13.10
C LEU A 194 -28.70 10.94 -12.96
N VAL A 195 -28.85 10.21 -11.86
CA VAL A 195 -30.07 9.50 -11.50
C VAL A 195 -30.76 10.24 -10.38
N VAL A 196 -32.00 10.64 -10.63
CA VAL A 196 -32.83 11.35 -9.65
C VAL A 196 -34.06 10.50 -9.37
N GLU A 197 -34.25 10.10 -8.11
CA GLU A 197 -35.50 9.49 -7.65
C GLU A 197 -36.35 10.57 -6.98
N ALA A 198 -37.55 10.79 -7.51
CA ALA A 198 -38.41 11.85 -7.03
C ALA A 198 -39.90 11.53 -7.21
N ARG A 199 -40.74 12.23 -6.44
CA ARG A 199 -42.21 12.12 -6.48
C ARG A 199 -42.87 13.48 -6.33
N GLY A 200 -44.13 13.57 -6.74
CA GLY A 200 -44.91 14.79 -6.58
C GLY A 200 -45.79 15.09 -7.80
N SER A 201 -45.91 16.37 -8.15
CA SER A 201 -46.77 16.83 -9.22
C SER A 201 -46.12 17.98 -9.98
N GLY A 202 -46.01 17.85 -11.31
CA GLY A 202 -45.51 18.88 -12.22
C GLY A 202 -44.31 18.44 -13.05
N ALA A 203 -43.91 19.29 -13.99
CA ALA A 203 -42.75 19.07 -14.85
C ALA A 203 -41.66 20.09 -14.55
N PHE A 204 -40.51 19.61 -14.08
CA PHE A 204 -39.38 20.41 -13.63
C PHE A 204 -38.24 20.29 -14.63
N GLU A 205 -37.58 21.39 -14.96
CA GLU A 205 -36.35 21.32 -15.76
C GLU A 205 -35.19 20.93 -14.84
N VAL A 206 -34.37 19.99 -15.30
CA VAL A 206 -33.16 19.55 -14.62
C VAL A 206 -31.95 20.03 -15.42
N ALA A 207 -31.04 20.73 -14.76
CA ALA A 207 -29.83 21.28 -15.35
C ALA A 207 -28.63 21.09 -14.42
N ILE A 208 -27.41 21.20 -14.94
CA ILE A 208 -26.17 21.09 -14.15
C ILE A 208 -25.26 22.30 -14.37
N GLY A 209 -24.41 22.60 -13.39
CA GLY A 209 -23.52 23.76 -13.42
C GLY A 209 -22.10 23.45 -12.99
N ASP A 210 -21.17 24.19 -13.58
CA ASP A 210 -19.82 24.41 -13.08
C ASP A 210 -19.80 25.77 -12.35
N SER A 211 -18.71 26.10 -11.64
CA SER A 211 -18.64 27.35 -10.87
C SER A 211 -18.95 28.60 -11.71
N ARG A 212 -18.54 28.62 -12.98
CA ARG A 212 -18.76 29.75 -13.89
C ARG A 212 -20.23 29.84 -14.32
N ARG A 213 -20.87 28.71 -14.66
CA ARG A 213 -22.29 28.66 -15.02
C ARG A 213 -23.19 29.04 -13.85
N ASP A 214 -22.82 28.63 -12.64
CA ASP A 214 -23.53 28.99 -11.43
C ASP A 214 -23.49 30.50 -11.18
N ASP A 215 -22.32 31.12 -11.36
CA ASP A 215 -22.13 32.57 -11.19
C ASP A 215 -22.81 33.39 -12.29
N GLU A 216 -22.83 32.87 -13.52
CA GLU A 216 -23.49 33.50 -14.67
C GLU A 216 -25.00 33.18 -14.77
N GLU A 217 -25.54 32.34 -13.89
CA GLU A 217 -26.91 31.81 -13.95
C GLU A 217 -27.26 31.16 -15.31
N THR A 218 -26.29 30.45 -15.90
CA THR A 218 -26.42 29.76 -17.20
C THR A 218 -26.19 28.24 -17.09
N PRO A 219 -26.99 27.51 -16.31
CA PRO A 219 -26.83 26.08 -16.15
C PRO A 219 -27.07 25.36 -17.49
N LEU A 220 -26.49 24.18 -17.63
CA LEU A 220 -26.69 23.32 -18.80
C LEU A 220 -27.88 22.40 -18.57
N THR A 221 -28.98 22.65 -19.26
CA THR A 221 -30.18 21.79 -19.22
C THR A 221 -29.87 20.37 -19.69
N LEU A 222 -30.21 19.39 -18.87
CA LEU A 222 -30.10 17.96 -19.19
C LEU A 222 -31.43 17.35 -19.66
N GLY A 223 -32.55 17.84 -19.14
CA GLY A 223 -33.86 17.30 -19.49
C GLY A 223 -34.98 17.77 -18.56
N THR A 224 -36.09 17.03 -18.57
CA THR A 224 -37.28 17.31 -17.76
C THR A 224 -37.58 16.14 -16.85
N LEU A 225 -37.85 16.45 -15.58
CA LEU A 225 -38.38 15.54 -14.57
C LEU A 225 -39.88 15.80 -14.47
N ALA A 226 -40.70 14.91 -15.05
CA ALA A 226 -42.16 15.00 -15.00
C ALA A 226 -42.70 13.97 -14.02
N VAL A 227 -43.30 14.44 -12.92
CA VAL A 227 -43.93 13.60 -11.88
C VAL A 227 -45.43 13.86 -11.83
N ASP A 228 -46.20 12.79 -11.70
CA ASP A 228 -47.66 12.79 -11.71
C ASP A 228 -48.32 11.89 -10.64
N ASP A 229 -47.53 11.17 -9.85
CA ASP A 229 -48.00 10.27 -8.79
C ASP A 229 -47.24 10.45 -7.46
N THR A 230 -47.80 9.93 -6.36
CA THR A 230 -47.18 9.97 -5.02
C THR A 230 -46.08 8.93 -4.81
N GLU A 231 -45.94 7.96 -5.71
CA GLU A 231 -44.87 6.97 -5.68
C GLU A 231 -43.57 7.54 -6.27
N PRO A 232 -42.39 7.15 -5.74
CA PRO A 232 -41.11 7.54 -6.30
C PRO A 232 -40.93 7.07 -7.75
N GLN A 233 -40.49 7.97 -8.63
CA GLN A 233 -40.15 7.71 -10.02
C GLN A 233 -38.65 7.98 -10.25
N THR A 234 -37.98 7.14 -11.03
CA THR A 234 -36.55 7.27 -11.33
C THR A 234 -36.33 7.91 -12.70
N PHE A 235 -35.60 9.02 -12.72
CA PHE A 235 -35.20 9.75 -13.92
C PHE A 235 -33.70 9.61 -14.15
N ARG A 236 -33.27 9.47 -15.41
CA ARG A 236 -31.87 9.34 -15.79
C ARG A 236 -31.50 10.38 -16.83
N PHE A 237 -30.49 11.17 -16.52
CA PHE A 237 -30.03 12.27 -17.36
C PHE A 237 -28.57 12.06 -17.74
N PRO A 238 -28.24 11.88 -19.03
CA PRO A 238 -26.84 11.81 -19.45
C PRO A 238 -26.09 13.08 -19.06
N VAL A 239 -25.01 12.93 -18.30
CA VAL A 239 -24.11 14.04 -17.98
C VAL A 239 -23.06 14.11 -19.09
N PRO A 240 -22.86 15.26 -19.73
CA PRO A 240 -21.84 15.39 -20.77
C PRO A 240 -20.45 15.12 -20.17
N GLY A 241 -19.79 14.09 -20.70
CA GLY A 241 -18.37 13.84 -20.43
C GLY A 241 -17.54 14.92 -21.10
N ASN A 242 -17.02 15.85 -20.32
CA ASN A 242 -16.10 16.89 -20.74
C ASN A 242 -15.14 17.20 -19.59
N ASP A 243 -14.12 18.00 -19.86
CA ASP A 243 -13.12 18.45 -18.89
C ASP A 243 -13.66 19.45 -17.85
N ARG A 244 -14.99 19.53 -17.64
CA ARG A 244 -15.58 20.50 -16.72
C ARG A 244 -15.76 19.92 -15.33
N ASN A 245 -15.48 20.78 -14.35
CA ASN A 245 -15.73 20.51 -12.95
C ASN A 245 -17.20 20.78 -12.62
N TRP A 246 -18.09 19.85 -13.01
CA TRP A 246 -19.47 19.89 -12.56
C TRP A 246 -19.52 19.90 -11.03
N SER A 247 -20.39 20.73 -10.46
CA SER A 247 -20.45 20.96 -9.01
C SER A 247 -21.85 21.25 -8.48
N SER A 248 -22.83 21.41 -9.38
CA SER A 248 -24.19 21.77 -9.01
C SER A 248 -25.25 21.08 -9.87
N LEU A 249 -26.41 20.87 -9.25
CA LEU A 249 -27.65 20.44 -9.87
C LEU A 249 -28.67 21.57 -9.71
N THR A 250 -29.30 21.99 -10.79
CA THR A 250 -30.38 22.99 -10.78
C THR A 250 -31.71 22.32 -11.14
N VAL A 251 -32.73 22.57 -10.32
CA VAL A 251 -34.12 22.18 -10.60
C VAL A 251 -34.95 23.44 -10.78
N VAL A 252 -35.50 23.65 -11.98
CA VAL A 252 -36.30 24.84 -12.32
C VAL A 252 -37.78 24.53 -12.19
N CYS A 253 -38.51 25.41 -11.50
CA CYS A 253 -39.94 25.29 -11.30
C CYS A 253 -40.73 25.55 -12.59
N PRO A 254 -41.80 24.77 -12.85
CA PRO A 254 -42.74 25.07 -13.93
C PRO A 254 -43.48 26.40 -13.71
N ALA A 255 -44.25 26.81 -14.71
CA ALA A 255 -45.11 27.99 -14.63
C ALA A 255 -46.35 27.76 -13.75
N GLU A 256 -46.81 26.51 -13.65
CA GLU A 256 -47.93 26.11 -12.82
C GLU A 256 -47.48 25.77 -11.39
N SER A 257 -48.43 25.70 -10.46
CA SER A 257 -48.12 25.25 -9.10
C SER A 257 -47.73 23.78 -9.13
N ALA A 258 -46.61 23.47 -8.47
CA ALA A 258 -46.00 22.14 -8.52
C ALA A 258 -45.32 21.82 -7.18
N ALA A 259 -45.15 20.54 -6.91
CA ALA A 259 -44.44 20.04 -5.74
C ALA A 259 -43.55 18.88 -6.17
N LEU A 260 -42.29 18.90 -5.74
CA LEU A 260 -41.32 17.85 -6.03
C LEU A 260 -40.58 17.49 -4.75
N ARG A 261 -40.65 16.23 -4.35
CA ARG A 261 -39.78 15.68 -3.32
C ARG A 261 -38.70 14.85 -3.98
N ILE A 262 -37.45 15.19 -3.72
CA ILE A 262 -36.30 14.41 -4.18
C ILE A 262 -35.92 13.43 -3.07
N ASP A 263 -36.10 12.15 -3.35
CA ASP A 263 -35.77 11.07 -2.41
C ASP A 263 -34.32 10.61 -2.55
N ASP A 264 -33.79 10.60 -3.79
CA ASP A 264 -32.43 10.19 -4.07
C ASP A 264 -31.81 10.99 -5.24
N ILE A 265 -30.50 11.21 -5.15
CA ILE A 265 -29.66 11.72 -6.24
C ILE A 265 -28.42 10.83 -6.27
N ARG A 266 -28.10 10.23 -7.42
CA ARG A 266 -26.90 9.41 -7.61
C ARG A 266 -26.19 9.78 -8.90
N MET A 267 -24.88 9.62 -8.88
CA MET A 267 -24.05 9.61 -10.07
C MET A 267 -23.74 8.16 -10.43
N GLU A 268 -24.17 7.73 -11.60
CA GLU A 268 -23.91 6.36 -12.08
C GLU A 268 -23.07 6.43 -13.37
N PRO A 269 -22.08 5.55 -13.54
CA PRO A 269 -21.46 5.35 -14.85
C PRO A 269 -22.54 4.90 -15.83
N ARG A 270 -22.54 5.43 -17.05
CA ARG A 270 -23.32 4.79 -18.12
C ARG A 270 -22.68 3.46 -18.45
N GLU A 271 -23.50 2.45 -18.70
CA GLU A 271 -23.05 1.12 -19.11
C GLU A 271 -21.97 1.25 -20.20
N ARG A 272 -20.77 0.72 -19.92
CA ARG A 272 -19.75 0.53 -20.94
C ARG A 272 -20.12 -0.70 -21.75
N GLU A 273 -19.92 -0.64 -23.07
CA GLU A 273 -20.14 -1.78 -23.96
C GLU A 273 -19.08 -2.89 -23.80
N GLN A 274 -17.98 -2.62 -23.09
CA GLN A 274 -16.88 -3.58 -22.88
C GLN A 274 -16.55 -3.75 -21.40
N GLU A 275 -16.39 -5.01 -20.99
CA GLU A 275 -15.88 -5.42 -19.68
C GLU A 275 -14.43 -4.94 -19.49
N ALA A 276 -14.03 -4.70 -18.25
CA ALA A 276 -12.66 -4.28 -17.96
C ALA A 276 -11.70 -5.46 -18.12
N PRO A 277 -10.54 -5.30 -18.79
CA PRO A 277 -9.60 -6.40 -19.00
C PRO A 277 -9.13 -7.03 -17.70
N ARG A 278 -9.04 -8.35 -17.63
CA ARG A 278 -8.60 -9.07 -16.41
C ARG A 278 -7.23 -9.72 -16.59
N GLY A 279 -6.37 -9.59 -15.60
CA GLY A 279 -5.01 -10.16 -15.60
C GLY A 279 -4.74 -11.03 -14.37
N ALA A 280 -3.73 -11.90 -14.44
CA ALA A 280 -3.25 -12.63 -13.26
C ALA A 280 -1.75 -12.96 -13.33
N TRP A 281 -1.12 -13.06 -12.16
CA TRP A 281 0.29 -13.46 -12.02
C TRP A 281 0.47 -14.96 -11.92
N PHE A 282 1.51 -15.44 -12.60
CA PHE A 282 2.04 -16.79 -12.49
C PHE A 282 3.56 -16.73 -12.46
N TRP A 283 4.12 -16.71 -11.25
CA TRP A 283 5.54 -16.46 -11.03
C TRP A 283 6.44 -17.63 -11.41
N SER A 284 5.93 -18.87 -11.35
CA SER A 284 6.71 -20.04 -11.74
C SER A 284 6.74 -20.22 -13.26
N PRO A 285 7.93 -20.21 -13.91
CA PRO A 285 8.05 -20.49 -15.35
C PRO A 285 7.51 -21.88 -15.73
N GLY A 286 7.49 -22.82 -14.78
CA GLY A 286 6.95 -24.17 -14.97
C GLY A 286 5.48 -24.19 -15.40
N PHE A 287 4.70 -23.14 -15.13
CA PHE A 287 3.32 -23.05 -15.63
C PHE A 287 3.26 -22.98 -17.15
N TRP A 288 4.05 -22.12 -17.79
CA TRP A 288 4.04 -22.02 -19.25
C TRP A 288 4.94 -23.06 -19.92
N GLN A 289 5.96 -23.55 -19.21
CA GLN A 289 6.90 -24.56 -19.73
C GLN A 289 6.33 -25.98 -19.72
N ASP A 290 5.73 -26.39 -18.60
CA ASP A 290 5.38 -27.79 -18.34
C ASP A 290 3.86 -28.02 -18.24
N ARG A 291 3.10 -27.00 -17.82
CA ARG A 291 1.66 -27.12 -17.48
C ARG A 291 0.77 -25.99 -18.05
N PRO A 292 0.89 -25.62 -19.34
CA PRO A 292 0.16 -24.49 -19.90
C PRO A 292 -1.37 -24.65 -19.84
N GLU A 293 -1.87 -25.89 -19.78
CA GLU A 293 -3.29 -26.18 -19.56
C GLU A 293 -3.84 -25.60 -18.25
N THR A 294 -3.00 -25.47 -17.21
CA THR A 294 -3.42 -24.85 -15.94
C THR A 294 -3.66 -23.35 -16.12
N LEU A 295 -2.87 -22.69 -16.97
CA LEU A 295 -3.06 -21.27 -17.31
C LEU A 295 -4.33 -21.07 -18.13
N TRP A 296 -4.61 -21.96 -19.08
CA TRP A 296 -5.82 -21.90 -19.89
C TRP A 296 -7.09 -22.09 -19.07
N ALA A 297 -7.10 -23.07 -18.16
CA ALA A 297 -8.23 -23.30 -17.26
C ALA A 297 -8.47 -22.08 -16.35
N ALA A 298 -7.39 -21.52 -15.76
CA ALA A 298 -7.50 -20.31 -14.96
C ALA A 298 -8.02 -19.11 -15.77
N ALA A 299 -7.58 -18.95 -17.02
CA ALA A 299 -8.04 -17.91 -17.91
C ALA A 299 -9.54 -18.02 -18.22
N GLU A 300 -10.04 -19.22 -18.50
CA GLU A 300 -11.46 -19.45 -18.76
C GLU A 300 -12.30 -19.22 -17.49
N GLU A 301 -11.88 -19.78 -16.36
CA GLU A 301 -12.63 -19.70 -15.09
C GLU A 301 -12.70 -18.28 -14.53
N GLN A 302 -11.65 -17.48 -14.71
CA GLN A 302 -11.55 -16.12 -14.16
C GLN A 302 -11.79 -15.03 -15.22
N GLY A 303 -12.07 -15.41 -16.47
CA GLY A 303 -12.24 -14.49 -17.60
C GLY A 303 -11.01 -13.61 -17.83
N LEU A 304 -9.81 -14.20 -17.82
CA LEU A 304 -8.56 -13.47 -18.01
C LEU A 304 -8.32 -13.17 -19.50
N ASP A 305 -7.77 -11.99 -19.76
CA ASP A 305 -7.28 -11.54 -21.06
C ASP A 305 -5.76 -11.29 -21.04
N GLU A 306 -5.17 -11.19 -19.85
CA GLU A 306 -3.74 -10.96 -19.65
C GLU A 306 -3.12 -11.99 -18.69
N LEU A 307 -1.89 -12.41 -18.98
CA LEU A 307 -1.08 -13.26 -18.09
C LEU A 307 0.27 -12.59 -17.82
N TYR A 308 0.65 -12.46 -16.55
CA TYR A 308 1.99 -12.03 -16.13
C TYR A 308 2.79 -13.28 -15.78
N VAL A 309 3.81 -13.61 -16.58
CA VAL A 309 4.61 -14.83 -16.39
C VAL A 309 6.09 -14.50 -16.29
N SER A 310 6.81 -15.19 -15.42
CA SER A 310 8.26 -15.06 -15.38
C SER A 310 8.90 -15.77 -16.59
N VAL A 311 9.75 -15.03 -17.30
CA VAL A 311 10.48 -15.52 -18.47
C VAL A 311 11.98 -15.52 -18.15
N PRO A 312 12.59 -16.68 -17.88
CA PRO A 312 14.01 -16.77 -17.57
C PRO A 312 14.89 -16.29 -18.73
N THR A 313 16.01 -15.66 -18.38
CA THR A 313 17.01 -15.16 -19.33
C THR A 313 18.39 -15.60 -18.91
N SER A 314 19.23 -15.93 -19.88
CA SER A 314 20.66 -16.21 -19.70
C SER A 314 21.50 -15.23 -20.53
N ALA A 315 22.83 -15.37 -20.49
CA ALA A 315 23.73 -14.54 -21.29
C ALA A 315 23.45 -14.58 -22.81
N GLY A 316 22.76 -15.62 -23.30
CA GLY A 316 22.38 -15.78 -24.70
C GLY A 316 21.00 -15.22 -25.09
N GLY A 317 20.26 -14.61 -24.16
CA GLY A 317 18.89 -14.14 -24.36
C GLY A 317 17.86 -14.93 -23.55
N VAL A 318 16.61 -14.96 -24.03
CA VAL A 318 15.52 -15.74 -23.42
C VAL A 318 15.87 -17.23 -23.41
N GLU A 319 15.60 -17.91 -22.29
CA GLU A 319 15.76 -19.36 -22.20
C GLU A 319 14.62 -20.08 -22.94
N SER A 320 14.96 -21.14 -23.68
CA SER A 320 14.00 -21.95 -24.46
C SER A 320 13.08 -21.11 -25.39
N PRO A 321 13.64 -20.26 -26.27
CA PRO A 321 12.85 -19.28 -27.05
C PRO A 321 11.82 -19.95 -27.97
N GLU A 322 12.09 -21.13 -28.52
CA GLU A 322 11.12 -21.88 -29.34
C GLU A 322 9.93 -22.42 -28.53
N ALA A 323 10.13 -22.74 -27.25
CA ALA A 323 9.04 -23.14 -26.36
C ALA A 323 8.19 -21.93 -25.99
N LEU A 324 8.85 -20.80 -25.66
CA LEU A 324 8.14 -19.55 -25.37
C LEU A 324 7.32 -19.09 -26.57
N ALA A 325 7.89 -19.07 -27.78
CA ALA A 325 7.18 -18.65 -28.99
C ALA A 325 5.93 -19.49 -29.26
N ARG A 326 5.98 -20.81 -29.04
CA ARG A 326 4.81 -21.70 -29.15
C ARG A 326 3.76 -21.39 -28.10
N PHE A 327 4.17 -21.23 -26.84
CA PHE A 327 3.26 -20.84 -25.77
C PHE A 327 2.56 -19.50 -26.05
N LEU A 328 3.29 -18.51 -26.54
CA LEU A 328 2.76 -17.19 -26.88
C LEU A 328 1.78 -17.25 -28.07
N ALA A 329 2.09 -18.06 -29.09
CA ALA A 329 1.18 -18.30 -30.20
C ALA A 329 -0.14 -18.93 -29.72
N ASP A 330 -0.05 -19.98 -28.87
CA ASP A 330 -1.22 -20.63 -28.28
C ASP A 330 -2.03 -19.65 -27.41
N ALA A 331 -1.35 -18.78 -26.64
CA ALA A 331 -1.99 -17.72 -25.86
C ALA A 331 -2.74 -16.73 -26.76
N SER A 332 -2.09 -16.27 -27.83
CA SER A 332 -2.68 -15.31 -28.78
C SER A 332 -3.89 -15.89 -29.50
N GLU A 333 -3.90 -17.18 -29.87
CA GLU A 333 -5.07 -17.85 -30.46
C GLU A 333 -6.27 -17.89 -29.50
N ARG A 334 -6.00 -17.84 -28.19
CA ARG A 334 -6.99 -17.80 -27.11
C ARG A 334 -7.38 -16.37 -26.71
N GLY A 335 -6.81 -15.35 -27.35
CA GLY A 335 -7.06 -13.95 -27.01
C GLY A 335 -6.30 -13.46 -25.77
N LEU A 336 -5.29 -14.19 -25.30
CA LEU A 336 -4.50 -13.87 -24.11
C LEU A 336 -3.24 -13.09 -24.48
N ALA A 337 -3.07 -11.92 -23.87
CA ALA A 337 -1.84 -11.13 -23.94
C ALA A 337 -0.88 -11.52 -22.81
N VAL A 338 0.31 -11.99 -23.16
CA VAL A 338 1.30 -12.44 -22.17
C VAL A 338 2.37 -11.38 -21.95
N TRP A 339 2.57 -10.99 -20.70
CA TRP A 339 3.57 -10.04 -20.25
C TRP A 339 4.68 -10.78 -19.50
N ALA A 340 5.94 -10.40 -19.75
CA ALA A 340 7.04 -10.88 -18.94
C ALA A 340 7.09 -10.09 -17.63
N VAL A 341 6.86 -10.73 -16.49
CA VAL A 341 7.00 -10.09 -15.17
C VAL A 341 8.37 -10.36 -14.58
N VAL A 342 8.98 -9.30 -14.04
CA VAL A 342 10.27 -9.33 -13.35
C VAL A 342 10.17 -8.48 -12.09
N GLY A 343 10.89 -8.89 -11.05
CA GLY A 343 10.84 -8.21 -9.77
C GLY A 343 11.84 -8.79 -8.78
N ASP A 344 12.70 -7.92 -8.25
CA ASP A 344 13.52 -8.17 -7.06
C ASP A 344 13.66 -6.82 -6.34
N PRO A 345 13.46 -6.72 -5.01
CA PRO A 345 13.69 -5.48 -4.27
C PRO A 345 15.06 -4.84 -4.54
N HIS A 346 16.09 -5.63 -4.82
CA HIS A 346 17.45 -5.18 -5.10
C HIS A 346 17.64 -4.63 -6.52
N ASP A 347 16.67 -4.76 -7.43
CA ASP A 347 16.79 -4.19 -8.78
C ASP A 347 16.88 -2.66 -8.77
N VAL A 348 16.47 -1.99 -7.67
CA VAL A 348 16.69 -0.54 -7.47
C VAL A 348 18.14 -0.15 -7.22
N LEU A 349 19.03 -1.11 -6.99
CA LEU A 349 20.44 -0.83 -6.73
C LEU A 349 21.20 -0.68 -8.04
N GLU A 350 22.08 0.32 -8.13
CA GLU A 350 22.86 0.61 -9.34
C GLU A 350 23.65 -0.61 -9.85
N GLN A 351 24.15 -1.44 -8.93
CA GLN A 351 24.86 -2.69 -9.25
C GLN A 351 23.99 -3.75 -9.94
N SER A 352 22.67 -3.68 -9.81
CA SER A 352 21.70 -4.59 -10.44
C SER A 352 21.31 -4.14 -11.85
N TRP A 353 21.46 -2.85 -12.16
CA TRP A 353 21.07 -2.26 -13.45
C TRP A 353 21.68 -2.93 -14.69
N PRO A 354 22.95 -3.39 -14.71
CA PRO A 354 23.49 -4.14 -15.84
C PRO A 354 22.71 -5.43 -16.12
N ALA A 355 22.28 -6.15 -15.07
CA ALA A 355 21.50 -7.38 -15.20
C ALA A 355 20.08 -7.09 -15.68
N LEU A 356 19.41 -6.08 -15.11
CA LEU A 356 18.10 -5.61 -15.57
C LEU A 356 18.13 -5.22 -17.05
N ARG A 357 19.11 -4.41 -17.46
CA ARG A 357 19.32 -4.00 -18.86
C ARG A 357 19.53 -5.19 -19.78
N ALA A 358 20.31 -6.18 -19.37
CA ALA A 358 20.52 -7.39 -20.16
C ALA A 358 19.21 -8.18 -20.36
N ARG A 359 18.41 -8.30 -19.30
CA ARG A 359 17.09 -8.97 -19.33
C ARG A 359 16.11 -8.25 -20.26
N MET A 360 15.99 -6.93 -20.16
CA MET A 360 15.12 -6.13 -21.03
C MET A 360 15.50 -6.25 -22.51
N LYS A 361 16.81 -6.19 -22.81
CA LYS A 361 17.31 -6.40 -24.18
C LYS A 361 17.01 -7.80 -24.71
N ALA A 362 17.07 -8.83 -23.86
CA ALA A 362 16.71 -10.19 -24.24
C ALA A 362 15.23 -10.29 -24.65
N PHE A 363 14.32 -9.67 -23.88
CA PHE A 363 12.89 -9.63 -24.23
C PHE A 363 12.62 -8.87 -25.52
N ARG A 364 13.25 -7.70 -25.70
CA ARG A 364 13.15 -6.92 -26.93
C ARG A 364 13.63 -7.72 -28.15
N GLN A 365 14.81 -8.32 -28.06
CA GLN A 365 15.39 -9.11 -29.15
C GLN A 365 14.50 -10.32 -29.49
N PHE A 366 13.98 -11.01 -28.48
CA PHE A 366 13.03 -12.10 -28.68
C PHE A 366 11.81 -11.63 -29.49
N ASN A 367 11.20 -10.51 -29.10
CA ASN A 367 10.04 -9.94 -29.80
C ASN A 367 10.36 -9.49 -31.24
N GLU A 368 11.52 -8.89 -31.49
CA GLU A 368 11.96 -8.46 -32.82
C GLU A 368 12.08 -9.63 -33.81
N THR A 369 12.50 -10.80 -33.30
CA THR A 369 12.67 -12.01 -34.13
C THR A 369 11.44 -12.91 -34.18
N SER A 370 10.43 -12.67 -33.34
CA SER A 370 9.22 -13.50 -33.26
C SER A 370 8.12 -13.02 -34.18
N GLU A 371 7.30 -13.96 -34.65
CA GLU A 371 6.08 -13.67 -35.42
C GLU A 371 5.06 -12.89 -34.57
N ALA A 372 4.15 -12.15 -35.21
CA ALA A 372 3.26 -11.22 -34.51
C ALA A 372 2.44 -11.86 -33.38
N GLY A 373 1.93 -13.09 -33.56
CA GLY A 373 1.19 -13.83 -32.55
C GLY A 373 2.06 -14.52 -31.49
N ALA A 374 3.38 -14.52 -31.64
CA ALA A 374 4.34 -15.18 -30.75
C ALA A 374 5.21 -14.18 -29.97
N ARG A 375 4.70 -12.96 -29.74
CA ARG A 375 5.39 -11.88 -29.05
C ARG A 375 4.84 -11.68 -27.64
N LEU A 376 5.72 -11.29 -26.73
CA LEU A 376 5.34 -10.73 -25.44
C LEU A 376 4.61 -9.40 -25.68
N ALA A 377 3.50 -9.19 -24.97
CA ALA A 377 2.73 -7.95 -25.02
C ALA A 377 3.48 -6.76 -24.39
N GLY A 378 4.37 -7.04 -23.43
CA GLY A 378 5.21 -6.05 -22.77
C GLY A 378 5.99 -6.65 -21.60
N VAL A 379 6.55 -5.78 -20.77
CA VAL A 379 7.25 -6.15 -19.53
C VAL A 379 6.54 -5.52 -18.35
N GLN A 380 6.39 -6.27 -17.26
CA GLN A 380 5.94 -5.73 -15.99
C GLN A 380 7.09 -5.72 -14.97
N LEU A 381 7.28 -4.59 -14.30
CA LEU A 381 8.27 -4.38 -13.25
C LEU A 381 7.56 -4.36 -11.89
N ASP A 382 7.79 -5.40 -11.11
CA ASP A 382 7.29 -5.54 -9.75
C ASP A 382 8.44 -5.43 -8.75
N ILE A 383 8.90 -4.20 -8.55
CA ILE A 383 10.09 -3.90 -7.75
C ILE A 383 9.63 -3.23 -6.46
N GLU A 384 9.79 -3.94 -5.34
CA GLU A 384 9.31 -3.56 -4.01
C GLU A 384 10.46 -3.08 -3.10
N PRO A 385 10.98 -1.83 -3.25
CA PRO A 385 12.15 -1.36 -2.50
C PRO A 385 11.89 -1.27 -0.98
N TYR A 386 10.63 -1.25 -0.55
CA TYR A 386 10.25 -1.25 0.87
C TYR A 386 10.58 -2.56 1.59
N LEU A 387 10.87 -3.63 0.85
CA LEU A 387 11.39 -4.87 1.42
C LEU A 387 12.89 -4.80 1.72
N LEU A 388 13.61 -3.75 1.27
CA LEU A 388 15.02 -3.59 1.59
C LEU A 388 15.21 -3.07 3.03
N PRO A 389 16.07 -3.73 3.84
CA PRO A 389 16.37 -3.25 5.18
C PRO A 389 17.04 -1.88 5.11
N GLY A 390 16.45 -0.87 5.75
CA GLY A 390 16.90 0.52 5.65
C GLY A 390 16.10 1.38 4.66
N PHE A 391 15.03 0.86 4.07
CA PHE A 391 14.09 1.66 3.28
C PHE A 391 13.63 2.95 4.00
N ALA A 392 13.25 2.82 5.27
CA ALA A 392 12.82 3.95 6.11
C ALA A 392 13.94 4.95 6.43
N GLN A 393 15.21 4.66 6.10
CA GLN A 393 16.32 5.60 6.35
C GLN A 393 16.27 6.81 5.41
N ASN A 394 15.82 6.62 4.18
CA ASN A 394 15.81 7.69 3.19
C ASN A 394 14.81 7.42 2.05
N HIS A 395 13.54 7.75 2.27
CA HIS A 395 12.50 7.59 1.25
C HIS A 395 12.79 8.35 -0.06
N ASP A 396 13.47 9.50 0.00
CA ASP A 396 13.76 10.28 -1.22
C ASP A 396 14.80 9.55 -2.08
N LEU A 397 15.87 9.02 -1.48
CA LEU A 397 16.86 8.20 -2.16
C LEU A 397 16.23 6.98 -2.84
N TRP A 398 15.37 6.25 -2.13
CA TRP A 398 14.73 5.05 -2.70
C TRP A 398 13.75 5.38 -3.81
N ARG A 399 13.01 6.49 -3.71
CA ARG A 399 12.16 6.98 -4.80
C ARG A 399 12.99 7.32 -6.04
N GLU A 400 14.07 8.08 -5.86
CA GLU A 400 14.97 8.46 -6.96
C GLU A 400 15.57 7.23 -7.65
N ARG A 401 16.12 6.29 -6.88
CA ARG A 401 16.63 5.01 -7.40
C ARG A 401 15.58 4.20 -8.14
N TRP A 402 14.35 4.18 -7.64
CA TRP A 402 13.26 3.47 -8.31
C TRP A 402 12.92 4.11 -9.66
N VAL A 403 12.83 5.45 -9.72
CA VAL A 403 12.63 6.20 -10.98
C VAL A 403 13.75 5.92 -11.98
N ASP A 404 15.02 5.98 -11.53
CA ASP A 404 16.17 5.68 -12.38
C ASP A 404 16.14 4.23 -12.89
N THR A 405 15.68 3.29 -12.07
CA THR A 405 15.55 1.88 -12.44
C THR A 405 14.51 1.68 -13.54
N VAL A 406 13.38 2.38 -13.47
CA VAL A 406 12.38 2.41 -14.55
C VAL A 406 12.97 2.99 -15.83
N ALA A 407 13.71 4.09 -15.74
CA ALA A 407 14.38 4.69 -16.90
C ALA A 407 15.40 3.72 -17.54
N VAL A 408 16.19 3.01 -16.72
CA VAL A 408 17.12 1.96 -17.21
C VAL A 408 16.37 0.87 -17.99
N ALA A 409 15.19 0.46 -17.52
CA ALA A 409 14.38 -0.53 -18.20
C ALA A 409 13.81 0.00 -19.52
N GLN A 410 13.23 1.21 -19.52
CA GLN A 410 12.69 1.86 -20.72
C GLN A 410 13.78 2.07 -21.79
N ASP A 411 14.95 2.58 -21.41
CA ASP A 411 16.10 2.77 -22.31
C ASP A 411 16.55 1.44 -22.94
N ALA A 412 16.51 0.35 -22.17
CA ALA A 412 16.89 -0.98 -22.66
C ALA A 412 15.86 -1.55 -23.64
N LEU A 413 14.58 -1.19 -23.48
CA LEU A 413 13.48 -1.56 -24.38
C LEU A 413 13.37 -0.65 -25.60
N ASP A 414 13.90 0.58 -25.56
CA ASP A 414 13.96 1.54 -26.67
C ASP A 414 12.58 1.79 -27.31
N GLY A 415 11.54 1.88 -26.48
CA GLY A 415 10.15 2.08 -26.89
C GLY A 415 9.52 0.92 -27.69
N ALA A 416 10.22 -0.20 -27.88
CA ALA A 416 9.74 -1.33 -28.67
C ALA A 416 8.66 -2.17 -27.94
N MET A 417 8.60 -2.06 -26.61
CA MET A 417 7.66 -2.77 -25.74
C MET A 417 7.16 -1.83 -24.65
N PRO A 418 5.87 -1.89 -24.28
CA PRO A 418 5.36 -1.14 -23.14
C PRO A 418 5.87 -1.72 -21.81
N VAL A 419 5.91 -0.86 -20.80
CA VAL A 419 6.27 -1.19 -19.41
C VAL A 419 5.04 -1.03 -18.52
N ASP A 420 4.81 -2.00 -17.65
CA ASP A 420 3.78 -1.96 -16.61
C ASP A 420 4.44 -1.92 -15.24
N LEU A 421 4.15 -0.90 -14.44
CA LEU A 421 4.76 -0.70 -13.12
C LEU A 421 3.81 -1.22 -12.05
N VAL A 422 4.28 -2.13 -11.19
CA VAL A 422 3.53 -2.58 -10.03
C VAL A 422 3.92 -1.74 -8.82
N VAL A 423 2.92 -1.17 -8.15
CA VAL A 423 3.12 -0.30 -6.97
C VAL A 423 2.13 -0.66 -5.87
N PRO A 424 2.51 -0.58 -4.58
CA PRO A 424 1.57 -0.87 -3.49
C PRO A 424 0.58 0.28 -3.29
N SER A 425 -0.63 -0.02 -2.84
CA SER A 425 -1.70 0.98 -2.70
C SER A 425 -1.35 2.14 -1.75
N TRP A 426 -0.54 1.89 -0.71
CA TRP A 426 -0.16 2.94 0.24
C TRP A 426 0.69 4.06 -0.38
N TRP A 427 1.34 3.83 -1.53
CA TRP A 427 2.08 4.90 -2.22
C TRP A 427 1.18 6.07 -2.61
N GLY A 428 -0.08 5.82 -2.96
CA GLY A 428 -0.99 6.84 -3.50
C GLY A 428 -1.22 8.03 -2.57
N ILE A 429 -1.19 7.81 -1.26
CA ILE A 429 -1.39 8.85 -0.23
C ILE A 429 -0.10 9.24 0.50
N HIS A 430 1.02 8.57 0.20
CA HIS A 430 2.25 8.80 0.95
C HIS A 430 2.90 10.14 0.55
N PRO A 431 3.23 11.04 1.50
CA PRO A 431 3.71 12.40 1.21
C PRO A 431 5.06 12.46 0.47
N ARG A 432 5.85 11.39 0.58
CA ARG A 432 7.13 11.22 -0.15
C ARG A 432 7.05 10.28 -1.35
N TRP A 433 5.94 9.59 -1.63
CA TRP A 433 5.83 8.75 -2.84
C TRP A 433 4.79 9.39 -3.75
N GLY A 434 3.54 8.90 -3.77
CA GLY A 434 2.37 9.55 -4.37
C GLY A 434 2.64 10.40 -5.62
N GLU A 435 2.14 11.64 -5.60
CA GLU A 435 2.31 12.61 -6.69
C GLU A 435 3.78 12.87 -7.06
N LYS A 436 4.70 12.87 -6.07
CA LYS A 436 6.13 13.11 -6.32
C LYS A 436 6.76 12.02 -7.17
N LEU A 437 6.39 10.76 -6.93
CA LEU A 437 6.82 9.64 -7.75
C LEU A 437 6.28 9.79 -9.16
N PHE A 438 4.97 10.01 -9.31
CA PHE A 438 4.33 10.05 -10.62
C PHE A 438 4.84 11.21 -11.48
N ALA A 439 5.12 12.36 -10.87
CA ALA A 439 5.67 13.53 -11.55
C ALA A 439 7.12 13.33 -12.05
N ALA A 440 7.85 12.36 -11.51
CA ALA A 440 9.24 12.09 -11.86
C ALA A 440 9.42 11.05 -12.98
N LEU A 441 8.38 10.30 -13.34
CA LEU A 441 8.44 9.23 -14.34
C LEU A 441 8.25 9.76 -15.77
N ASP A 442 8.96 9.15 -16.73
CA ASP A 442 8.58 9.24 -18.14
C ASP A 442 7.46 8.24 -18.43
N TRP A 443 6.26 8.77 -18.64
CA TRP A 443 5.06 7.97 -18.88
C TRP A 443 4.93 7.42 -20.31
N SER A 444 5.89 7.70 -21.20
CA SER A 444 5.87 7.21 -22.57
C SER A 444 5.94 5.67 -22.61
N GLY A 445 4.86 5.03 -23.07
CA GLY A 445 4.76 3.57 -23.11
C GLY A 445 4.64 2.91 -21.73
N VAL A 446 4.29 3.66 -20.69
CA VAL A 446 4.13 3.16 -19.32
C VAL A 446 2.66 3.03 -18.96
N ARG A 447 2.31 1.92 -18.31
CA ARG A 447 1.07 1.76 -17.55
C ARG A 447 1.39 1.40 -16.09
N MET A 448 0.38 1.45 -15.23
CA MET A 448 0.54 1.17 -13.81
C MET A 448 -0.50 0.16 -13.34
N THR A 449 -0.04 -0.76 -12.49
CA THR A 449 -0.85 -1.72 -11.76
C THR A 449 -0.67 -1.49 -10.26
N VAL A 450 -1.76 -1.28 -9.55
CA VAL A 450 -1.75 -1.00 -8.11
C VAL A 450 -2.08 -2.28 -7.35
N MET A 451 -1.13 -2.77 -6.54
CA MET A 451 -1.32 -3.85 -5.59
C MET A 451 -2.17 -3.35 -4.43
N ASN A 452 -3.47 -3.65 -4.48
CA ASN A 452 -4.46 -3.28 -3.48
C ASN A 452 -4.83 -4.50 -2.63
N TYR A 453 -3.88 -4.90 -1.79
CA TYR A 453 -3.93 -6.09 -0.94
C TYR A 453 -4.83 -5.87 0.28
N HIS A 454 -6.10 -5.53 0.08
CA HIS A 454 -7.12 -5.53 1.15
C HIS A 454 -8.31 -6.37 0.72
N THR A 455 -9.14 -6.78 1.69
CA THR A 455 -10.36 -7.55 1.42
C THR A 455 -11.64 -6.74 1.65
N ASP A 456 -11.56 -5.65 2.41
CA ASP A 456 -12.70 -4.77 2.68
C ASP A 456 -13.03 -3.88 1.47
N PRO A 457 -14.26 -3.92 0.91
CA PRO A 457 -14.60 -3.15 -0.30
C PRO A 457 -14.54 -1.63 -0.14
N GLU A 458 -14.78 -1.07 1.04
CA GLU A 458 -14.63 0.37 1.26
C GLU A 458 -13.15 0.76 1.28
N ARG A 459 -12.30 -0.04 1.94
CA ARG A 459 -10.86 0.17 1.93
C ARG A 459 -10.28 0.04 0.52
N LEU A 460 -10.68 -0.97 -0.24
CA LEU A 460 -10.27 -1.16 -1.63
C LEU A 460 -10.63 0.06 -2.50
N ARG A 461 -11.82 0.64 -2.33
CA ARG A 461 -12.22 1.88 -3.03
C ARG A 461 -11.39 3.08 -2.61
N HIS A 462 -11.15 3.24 -1.32
CA HIS A 462 -10.35 4.33 -0.77
C HIS A 462 -8.91 4.29 -1.29
N ASP A 463 -8.29 3.12 -1.27
CA ASP A 463 -6.92 2.89 -1.72
C ASP A 463 -6.75 3.10 -3.24
N ALA A 464 -7.81 2.90 -4.02
CA ALA A 464 -7.80 3.11 -5.47
C ALA A 464 -7.94 4.59 -5.88
N GLU A 465 -8.65 5.41 -5.09
CA GLU A 465 -9.03 6.78 -5.45
C GLU A 465 -7.82 7.67 -5.82
N PRO A 466 -6.70 7.69 -5.08
CA PRO A 466 -5.55 8.52 -5.43
C PRO A 466 -4.96 8.21 -6.81
N PHE A 467 -4.88 6.92 -7.17
CA PHE A 467 -4.31 6.49 -8.44
C PHE A 467 -5.28 6.71 -9.60
N LEU A 468 -6.56 6.35 -9.42
CA LEU A 468 -7.57 6.54 -10.45
C LEU A 468 -7.81 8.03 -10.73
N SER A 469 -7.82 8.86 -9.70
CA SER A 469 -7.90 10.32 -9.85
C SER A 469 -6.67 10.88 -10.55
N TRP A 470 -5.47 10.44 -10.17
CA TRP A 470 -4.24 10.86 -10.84
C TRP A 470 -4.24 10.46 -12.32
N GLY A 471 -4.56 9.20 -12.63
CA GLY A 471 -4.62 8.69 -14.00
C GLY A 471 -5.66 9.44 -14.83
N GLU A 472 -6.78 9.84 -14.22
CA GLU A 472 -7.83 10.61 -14.88
C GLU A 472 -7.33 12.00 -15.30
N ASN A 473 -6.66 12.69 -14.38
CA ASN A 473 -6.14 14.04 -14.62
C ASN A 473 -4.97 14.06 -15.63
N HIS A 474 -4.32 12.93 -15.87
CA HIS A 474 -3.13 12.84 -16.72
C HIS A 474 -3.31 11.95 -17.97
N GLY A 475 -4.48 11.32 -18.14
CA GLY A 475 -4.78 10.46 -19.29
C GLY A 475 -4.07 9.11 -19.27
N HIS A 476 -3.78 8.58 -18.08
CA HIS A 476 -3.12 7.28 -17.91
C HIS A 476 -4.08 6.21 -17.39
N ARG A 477 -3.94 5.00 -17.92
CA ARG A 477 -4.71 3.84 -17.45
C ARG A 477 -4.05 3.20 -16.24
N ILE A 478 -4.86 2.90 -15.24
CA ILE A 478 -4.48 2.31 -13.96
C ILE A 478 -5.25 1.01 -13.78
N ARG A 479 -4.50 -0.07 -13.55
CA ARG A 479 -5.04 -1.40 -13.26
C ARG A 479 -5.05 -1.60 -11.75
N MET A 480 -6.10 -2.21 -11.22
CA MET A 480 -6.24 -2.47 -9.78
C MET A 480 -6.10 -3.98 -9.53
N ALA A 481 -5.19 -4.37 -8.66
CA ALA A 481 -4.92 -5.76 -8.34
C ALA A 481 -5.49 -6.14 -6.96
N LEU A 482 -6.03 -7.36 -6.87
CA LEU A 482 -6.50 -7.99 -5.63
C LEU A 482 -5.55 -9.14 -5.25
N GLU A 483 -5.39 -9.38 -3.95
CA GLU A 483 -4.49 -10.40 -3.40
C GLU A 483 -5.23 -11.70 -3.06
N ALA A 484 -4.94 -12.78 -3.78
CA ALA A 484 -5.49 -14.12 -3.52
C ALA A 484 -4.48 -15.09 -2.90
N GLY A 485 -3.20 -14.71 -2.81
CA GLY A 485 -2.12 -15.53 -2.24
C GLY A 485 -2.19 -15.63 -0.72
N SER A 486 -1.35 -16.45 -0.13
CA SER A 486 -1.43 -16.72 1.31
C SER A 486 -0.60 -15.70 2.11
N LEU A 487 -1.15 -15.18 3.20
CA LEU A 487 -0.40 -14.34 4.15
C LEU A 487 -0.55 -14.89 5.58
N PRO A 488 0.48 -14.78 6.44
CA PRO A 488 0.36 -15.16 7.83
C PRO A 488 -0.38 -14.09 8.64
N ASP A 489 -1.05 -14.50 9.71
CA ASP A 489 -1.47 -13.57 10.76
C ASP A 489 -0.25 -12.90 11.39
N GLU A 490 -0.35 -11.59 11.63
CA GLU A 490 0.70 -10.82 12.31
C GLU A 490 0.19 -10.25 13.63
N THR A 491 1.10 -9.75 14.46
CA THR A 491 0.78 -9.04 15.69
C THR A 491 1.32 -7.63 15.60
N GLN A 492 0.51 -6.64 15.97
CA GLN A 492 0.97 -5.28 16.25
C GLN A 492 1.18 -5.13 17.76
N ARG A 493 2.40 -4.79 18.18
CA ARG A 493 2.74 -4.41 19.55
C ARG A 493 2.95 -2.91 19.65
N ARG A 494 2.15 -2.24 20.48
CA ARG A 494 2.24 -0.80 20.73
C ARG A 494 3.14 -0.52 21.93
N TYR A 495 4.02 0.45 21.78
CA TYR A 495 4.91 0.97 22.81
C TYR A 495 4.70 2.48 22.95
N VAL A 496 4.59 2.96 24.19
CA VAL A 496 4.36 4.37 24.51
C VAL A 496 5.59 4.91 25.21
N ARG A 497 5.97 6.16 24.92
CA ARG A 497 7.12 6.83 25.55
C ARG A 497 7.01 6.72 27.07
N SER A 498 8.10 6.29 27.72
CA SER A 498 8.11 6.19 29.19
C SER A 498 8.54 7.50 29.83
N ASP A 499 7.86 7.88 30.92
CA ASP A 499 8.19 9.06 31.73
C ASP A 499 9.31 8.77 32.75
N ASP A 500 9.50 7.50 33.12
CA ASP A 500 10.47 7.05 34.14
C ASP A 500 11.75 6.45 33.56
N ASP A 501 11.97 6.65 32.25
CA ASP A 501 13.10 6.10 31.48
C ASP A 501 13.22 4.56 31.56
N THR A 502 12.12 3.86 31.85
CA THR A 502 12.06 2.40 31.87
C THR A 502 11.20 1.86 30.73
N GLY A 503 11.78 1.01 29.87
CA GLY A 503 11.11 0.54 28.67
C GLY A 503 11.60 -0.80 28.15
N ARG A 504 10.75 -1.45 27.35
CA ARG A 504 11.11 -2.67 26.60
C ARG A 504 11.59 -2.36 25.20
N LEU A 505 11.11 -1.28 24.60
CA LEU A 505 11.60 -0.81 23.31
C LEU A 505 12.44 0.44 23.56
N TRP A 506 13.60 0.51 22.92
CA TRP A 506 14.53 1.62 23.05
C TRP A 506 14.89 2.17 21.68
N LEU A 507 14.89 3.49 21.55
CA LEU A 507 15.46 4.17 20.40
C LEU A 507 16.81 4.74 20.82
N VAL A 508 17.88 4.07 20.40
CA VAL A 508 19.27 4.42 20.71
C VAL A 508 19.95 5.02 19.48
N SER A 509 20.98 5.83 19.68
CA SER A 509 21.81 6.34 18.59
C SER A 509 23.13 5.60 18.56
N VAL A 510 23.48 5.05 17.40
CA VAL A 510 24.82 4.52 17.13
C VAL A 510 25.50 5.54 16.21
N ASP A 511 26.27 6.44 16.83
CA ASP A 511 26.69 7.72 16.22
C ASP A 511 25.48 8.55 15.76
N GLN A 512 25.27 8.72 14.45
CA GLN A 512 24.14 9.47 13.90
C GLN A 512 22.97 8.58 13.48
N THR A 513 23.14 7.25 13.47
CA THR A 513 22.11 6.33 13.01
C THR A 513 21.18 5.95 14.17
N PRO A 514 19.87 6.23 14.07
CA PRO A 514 18.92 5.77 15.07
C PRO A 514 18.64 4.28 14.87
N VAL A 515 18.64 3.54 15.99
CA VAL A 515 18.39 2.10 16.01
C VAL A 515 17.35 1.79 17.08
N LEU A 516 16.34 1.02 16.70
CA LEU A 516 15.38 0.45 17.62
C LEU A 516 15.91 -0.86 18.20
N LEU A 517 15.76 -1.01 19.50
CA LEU A 517 16.17 -2.17 20.30
C LEU A 517 14.97 -2.69 21.09
N LEU A 518 14.54 -3.91 20.79
CA LEU A 518 13.51 -4.59 21.55
C LEU A 518 14.14 -5.54 22.57
N LEU A 519 13.79 -5.37 23.84
CA LEU A 519 14.31 -6.14 24.95
C LEU A 519 13.29 -7.17 25.48
N ALA A 520 13.82 -8.29 25.96
CA ALA A 520 13.06 -9.36 26.61
C ALA A 520 12.32 -8.84 27.84
N GLU A 521 13.00 -8.06 28.68
CA GLU A 521 12.45 -7.43 29.88
C GLU A 521 12.66 -5.91 29.87
N PRO A 522 11.84 -5.13 30.59
CA PRO A 522 12.05 -3.69 30.71
C PRO A 522 13.41 -3.37 31.34
N ALA A 523 14.10 -2.39 30.78
CA ALA A 523 15.36 -1.86 31.32
C ALA A 523 15.29 -0.35 31.49
N ALA A 524 16.24 0.23 32.23
CA ALA A 524 16.36 1.66 32.48
C ALA A 524 17.82 2.13 32.32
N GLY A 525 18.01 3.42 32.05
CA GLY A 525 19.35 4.03 32.00
C GLY A 525 20.18 3.66 30.77
N LEU A 526 19.53 3.26 29.67
CA LEU A 526 20.18 3.07 28.38
C LEU A 526 20.31 4.42 27.64
N PRO A 527 21.32 4.56 26.77
CA PRO A 527 21.52 5.78 26.00
C PRO A 527 20.45 5.89 24.90
N GLY A 528 19.40 6.68 25.14
CA GLY A 528 18.34 6.87 24.16
C GLY A 528 16.98 7.18 24.79
N ARG A 529 15.92 6.82 24.08
CA ARG A 529 14.53 7.00 24.52
C ARG A 529 13.89 5.65 24.84
N ALA A 530 13.34 5.53 26.04
CA ALA A 530 12.60 4.35 26.48
C ALA A 530 11.13 4.39 26.07
N PHE A 531 10.60 3.26 25.64
CA PHE A 531 9.18 3.05 25.39
C PHE A 531 8.67 1.81 26.14
N SER A 532 7.63 2.00 26.94
CA SER A 532 6.96 0.94 27.69
C SER A 532 5.94 0.24 26.80
N TYR A 533 5.85 -1.08 26.93
CA TYR A 533 4.84 -1.87 26.23
C TYR A 533 3.44 -1.49 26.72
N SER A 534 2.55 -1.11 25.79
CA SER A 534 1.18 -0.66 26.09
C SER A 534 0.12 -1.70 25.73
N GLY A 535 0.41 -2.63 24.83
CA GLY A 535 -0.55 -3.65 24.41
C GLY A 535 -0.23 -4.26 23.04
N ALA A 536 -1.00 -5.27 22.66
CA ALA A 536 -0.89 -5.91 21.37
C ALA A 536 -2.26 -6.23 20.78
N VAL A 537 -2.33 -6.25 19.45
CA VAL A 537 -3.50 -6.65 18.68
C VAL A 537 -3.05 -7.63 17.60
N ASN A 538 -3.76 -8.74 17.46
CA ASN A 538 -3.56 -9.65 16.34
C ASN A 538 -4.22 -9.05 15.10
N ILE A 539 -3.47 -9.04 14.00
CA ILE A 539 -3.91 -8.57 12.69
C ILE A 539 -4.09 -9.80 11.82
N PRO A 540 -5.32 -10.25 11.60
CA PRO A 540 -5.56 -11.43 10.79
C PRO A 540 -5.20 -11.16 9.33
N ALA A 541 -4.58 -12.14 8.68
CA ALA A 541 -4.22 -12.10 7.26
C ALA A 541 -5.42 -11.82 6.36
N SER A 542 -6.61 -12.27 6.78
CA SER A 542 -7.87 -12.06 6.06
C SER A 542 -8.28 -10.60 5.86
N ARG A 543 -7.56 -9.64 6.47
CA ARG A 543 -7.71 -8.20 6.17
C ARG A 543 -7.02 -7.79 4.88
N TYR A 544 -6.00 -8.54 4.47
CA TYR A 544 -5.11 -8.18 3.37
C TYR A 544 -5.18 -9.14 2.18
N THR A 545 -5.55 -10.39 2.43
CA THR A 545 -5.68 -11.39 1.36
C THR A 545 -6.98 -12.19 1.46
N PHE A 546 -7.46 -12.63 0.30
CA PHE A 546 -8.53 -13.62 0.18
C PHE A 546 -8.06 -15.06 0.49
N ASP A 547 -6.75 -15.32 0.62
CA ASP A 547 -6.19 -16.61 1.05
C ASP A 547 -6.75 -17.82 0.26
N GLY A 548 -6.82 -17.65 -1.06
CA GLY A 548 -7.37 -18.63 -2.00
C GLY A 548 -8.91 -18.74 -2.07
N ASP A 549 -9.67 -17.94 -1.31
CA ASP A 549 -11.13 -17.85 -1.42
C ASP A 549 -11.55 -17.05 -2.67
N LEU A 550 -11.46 -17.70 -3.84
CA LEU A 550 -11.78 -17.11 -5.14
C LEU A 550 -13.26 -16.76 -5.30
N ASP A 551 -14.16 -17.43 -4.57
CA ASP A 551 -15.59 -17.13 -4.58
C ASP A 551 -15.84 -15.77 -3.90
N HIS A 552 -15.27 -15.57 -2.72
CA HIS A 552 -15.34 -14.29 -2.03
C HIS A 552 -14.66 -13.17 -2.81
N LEU A 553 -13.47 -13.43 -3.38
CA LEU A 553 -12.77 -12.48 -4.25
C LEU A 553 -13.67 -12.05 -5.42
N SER A 554 -14.32 -13.00 -6.09
CA SER A 554 -15.20 -12.73 -7.23
C SER A 554 -16.40 -11.87 -6.85
N VAL A 555 -17.00 -12.12 -5.68
CA VAL A 555 -18.09 -11.29 -5.14
C VAL A 555 -17.61 -9.86 -4.87
N VAL A 556 -16.44 -9.69 -4.25
CA VAL A 556 -15.86 -8.36 -3.97
C VAL A 556 -15.50 -7.64 -5.27
N ALA A 557 -14.85 -8.32 -6.22
CA ALA A 557 -14.51 -7.76 -7.52
C ALA A 557 -15.75 -7.27 -8.27
N ALA A 558 -16.81 -8.08 -8.33
CA ALA A 558 -18.07 -7.70 -8.97
C ALA A 558 -18.77 -6.50 -8.29
N ALA A 559 -18.57 -6.33 -6.98
CA ALA A 559 -19.10 -5.17 -6.26
C ALA A 559 -18.27 -3.88 -6.50
N LEU A 560 -16.96 -4.02 -6.74
CA LEU A 560 -16.04 -2.90 -6.97
C LEU A 560 -16.04 -2.41 -8.42
N GLU A 561 -16.21 -3.32 -9.37
CA GLU A 561 -16.08 -3.04 -10.79
C GLU A 561 -17.00 -1.90 -11.26
N PRO A 562 -18.30 -1.81 -10.89
CA PRO A 562 -19.14 -0.66 -11.25
C PRO A 562 -18.59 0.67 -10.72
N TYR A 563 -17.97 0.69 -9.54
CA TYR A 563 -17.35 1.89 -8.99
C TYR A 563 -16.08 2.26 -9.76
N TRP A 564 -15.19 1.30 -10.03
CA TRP A 564 -13.96 1.56 -10.77
C TRP A 564 -14.21 1.90 -12.24
N LEU A 565 -15.21 1.31 -12.88
CA LEU A 565 -15.68 1.69 -14.23
C LEU A 565 -16.20 3.14 -14.30
N GLY A 566 -16.52 3.78 -13.18
CA GLY A 566 -16.77 5.22 -13.13
C GLY A 566 -15.56 6.07 -13.52
N TRP A 567 -14.35 5.55 -13.35
CA TRP A 567 -13.11 6.25 -13.67
C TRP A 567 -12.66 5.91 -15.09
N SER A 568 -12.44 6.89 -15.95
CA SER A 568 -11.95 6.62 -17.31
C SER A 568 -10.51 6.08 -17.30
N ALA A 569 -9.77 6.47 -16.26
CA ALA A 569 -8.47 5.92 -15.93
C ALA A 569 -8.48 4.42 -15.57
N PHE A 570 -9.61 3.83 -15.17
CA PHE A 570 -9.62 2.41 -14.81
C PHE A 570 -9.36 1.54 -16.05
N GLY A 571 -8.23 0.82 -16.00
CA GLY A 571 -7.66 0.04 -17.10
C GLY A 571 -7.87 -1.47 -16.99
N GLY A 572 -8.36 -1.98 -15.87
CA GLY A 572 -8.57 -3.41 -15.66
C GLY A 572 -8.39 -3.88 -14.23
N LEU A 573 -8.78 -5.13 -13.98
CA LEU A 573 -8.57 -5.85 -12.72
C LEU A 573 -7.39 -6.83 -12.87
N SER A 574 -6.59 -7.03 -11.83
CA SER A 574 -5.69 -8.18 -11.77
C SER A 574 -5.82 -8.99 -10.49
N ILE A 575 -5.43 -10.26 -10.55
CA ILE A 575 -5.44 -11.19 -9.42
C ILE A 575 -4.01 -11.68 -9.17
N HIS A 576 -3.45 -11.29 -8.02
CA HIS A 576 -2.16 -11.78 -7.54
C HIS A 576 -2.34 -13.06 -6.71
N GLY A 577 -1.31 -13.92 -6.66
CA GLY A 577 -1.31 -15.17 -5.90
C GLY A 577 -2.21 -16.30 -6.43
N LEU A 578 -2.75 -16.16 -7.65
CA LEU A 578 -3.61 -17.19 -8.24
C LEU A 578 -2.85 -18.51 -8.47
N ASP A 579 -1.55 -18.45 -8.74
CA ASP A 579 -0.68 -19.60 -8.92
C ASP A 579 -0.48 -20.44 -7.65
N GLU A 580 -0.53 -19.84 -6.46
CA GLU A 580 -0.48 -20.57 -5.18
C GLU A 580 -1.69 -21.49 -5.00
N THR A 581 -2.89 -20.98 -5.31
CA THR A 581 -4.14 -21.76 -5.23
C THR A 581 -4.13 -22.97 -6.17
N ARG A 582 -3.38 -22.86 -7.28
CA ARG A 582 -3.28 -23.89 -8.32
C ARG A 582 -2.11 -24.83 -8.12
N SER A 583 -1.09 -24.42 -7.36
CA SER A 583 0.05 -25.27 -7.01
C SER A 583 -0.32 -26.36 -6.00
N ASN A 584 -1.31 -26.08 -5.13
CA ASN A 584 -1.79 -27.01 -4.11
C ASN A 584 -2.88 -28.00 -4.59
N GLY A 585 -3.32 -27.89 -5.85
CA GLY A 585 -4.41 -28.73 -6.42
C GLY A 585 -3.96 -30.00 -7.16
N ALA A 586 -2.67 -30.31 -7.21
CA ALA A 586 -2.14 -31.49 -7.90
C ALA A 586 -1.74 -32.59 -6.89
N HIS A 587 -2.73 -33.26 -6.30
CA HIS A 587 -2.55 -34.56 -5.65
C HIS A 587 -3.55 -35.59 -6.19
#